data_AF-A0A2P2NQS6-F1
#
_entry.id   AF-A0A2P2NQS6-F1
#
_cell.length_a   1.000
_cell.length_b   1.000
_cell.length_c   1.000
_cell.angle_alpha   90.00
_cell.angle_beta   90.00
_cell.angle_gamma   90.00
#
_symmetry.space_group_name_H-M   'P 1'
#
loop_
_entity.id
_entity.type
_entity.pdbx_description
1 polymer ?
#
loop_
_entity_poly.entity_id
_entity_poly.type
_entity_poly.pdbx_seq_one_letter_code
_entity_poly.pdbx_strand_id
1 'polypeptide(L)' 'MFVNISPDPSSVGESLCSLRFAARVNACEIGIPRRQMTLRPADSRLSYG' A
#
# COMPACT_ATOMS: atom_id res chain seq x y z
N MET A 1 6.79 -4.48 -0.94
CA MET A 1 6.31 -4.87 -2.29
C MET A 1 7.21 -5.96 -2.82
N PHE A 2 6.72 -6.84 -3.69
CA PHE A 2 7.53 -7.84 -4.41
C PHE A 2 7.56 -7.53 -5.90
N VAL A 3 8.68 -7.85 -6.56
CA VAL A 3 8.86 -7.71 -8.01
C VAL A 3 9.22 -9.07 -8.56
N ASN A 4 8.42 -9.57 -9.49
CA ASN A 4 8.71 -10.81 -10.21
C ASN A 4 9.50 -10.49 -11.47
N ILE A 5 10.54 -11.28 -11.74
CA ILE A 5 11.46 -11.08 -12.86
C ILE A 5 11.68 -12.42 -13.56
N SER A 6 11.76 -12.38 -14.88
CA SER A 6 12.16 -13.51 -15.70
C SER A 6 13.70 -13.63 -15.72
N PRO A 7 14.27 -14.84 -15.57
CA PRO A 7 15.71 -15.04 -15.74
C PRO A 7 16.16 -15.01 -17.21
N ASP A 8 15.23 -14.97 -18.16
CA ASP A 8 15.56 -15.02 -19.59
C ASP A 8 16.22 -13.73 -20.08
N PRO A 9 17.37 -13.79 -20.78
CA PRO A 9 18.09 -12.61 -21.25
C PRO A 9 17.29 -11.68 -22.16
N SER A 10 16.33 -12.21 -22.94
CA SER A 10 15.47 -11.37 -23.79
C SER A 10 14.56 -10.44 -22.98
N SER A 11 14.30 -10.79 -21.72
CA SER A 11 13.45 -10.05 -20.79
C SER A 11 14.18 -8.95 -20.00
N VAL A 12 15.49 -8.76 -20.20
CA VAL A 12 16.30 -7.82 -19.40
C VAL A 12 15.77 -6.38 -19.46
N GLY A 13 15.28 -5.94 -20.62
CA GLY A 13 14.71 -4.58 -20.79
C GLY A 13 13.50 -4.34 -19.87
N GLU A 14 12.50 -5.22 -19.94
CA GLU A 14 11.29 -5.16 -19.11
C GLU A 14 11.61 -5.34 -17.61
N SER A 15 12.56 -6.23 -17.31
CA SER A 15 13.03 -6.48 -15.94
C SER A 15 13.67 -5.23 -15.34
N LEU A 16 14.48 -4.51 -16.12
CA LEU A 16 15.10 -3.26 -15.69
C LEU A 16 14.08 -2.14 -15.48
N CYS A 17 13.06 -2.05 -16.35
CA CYS A 17 11.93 -1.13 -16.16
C CYS A 17 11.21 -1.40 -14.83
N SER A 18 10.88 -2.66 -14.56
CA SER A 18 10.22 -3.09 -13.31
C SER A 18 11.07 -2.79 -12.08
N LEU A 19 12.38 -3.07 -12.11
CA LEU A 19 13.31 -2.77 -11.02
C LEU A 19 13.44 -1.26 -10.76
N ARG A 20 13.56 -0.45 -11.81
CA ARG A 20 13.64 1.02 -11.69
C ARG A 20 12.37 1.60 -11.06
N PHE A 21 11.20 1.10 -11.46
CA PHE A 21 9.94 1.49 -10.85
C PHE A 21 9.88 1.10 -9.38
N ALA A 22 10.21 -0.16 -9.06
CA ALA A 22 10.19 -0.66 -7.69
C ALA A 22 11.16 0.08 -6.78
N ALA A 23 12.35 0.46 -7.25
CA ALA A 23 13.30 1.26 -6.48
C ALA A 23 12.70 2.61 -6.06
N ARG A 24 11.96 3.27 -6.96
CA ARG A 24 11.26 4.53 -6.64
C ARG A 24 10.15 4.31 -5.62
N VAL A 25 9.30 3.30 -5.81
CA VAL A 25 8.23 2.97 -4.86
C VAL A 25 8.79 2.59 -3.49
N ASN A 26 9.90 1.85 -3.45
CA ASN A 26 10.56 1.46 -2.21
C ASN A 26 11.13 2.65 -1.44
N ALA A 27 11.51 3.72 -2.14
CA ALA A 27 11.95 4.97 -1.52
C ALA A 27 10.79 5.87 -1.07
N CYS A 28 9.54 5.56 -1.45
CA CYS A 28 8.37 6.31 -1.01
C CYS A 28 7.94 5.87 0.39
N GLU A 29 7.89 6.81 1.33
CA GLU A 29 7.27 6.60 2.63
C GLU A 29 5.78 6.93 2.55
N ILE A 30 4.93 5.94 2.84
CA ILE A 30 3.46 6.06 2.67
C ILE A 30 2.73 6.31 3.99
N GLY A 31 3.47 6.49 5.10
CA GLY A 31 2.91 6.66 6.43
C GLY A 31 2.10 5.44 6.93
N ILE A 32 1.67 5.49 8.19
CA ILE A 32 0.77 4.48 8.75
C ILE A 32 -0.67 4.94 8.51
N PRO A 33 -1.52 4.13 7.84
CA PRO A 33 -2.92 4.50 7.67
C PRO A 33 -3.60 4.60 9.05
N ARG A 34 -3.98 5.83 9.46
CA ARG A 34 -4.84 6.04 10.65
C ARG A 34 -6.29 5.80 10.25
N ARG A 35 -6.94 4.87 10.94
CA ARG A 35 -8.40 4.71 10.87
C ARG A 35 -9.06 5.97 11.45
N GLN A 36 -9.60 6.84 10.59
CA GLN A 36 -10.53 7.87 11.01
C GLN A 36 -11.86 7.20 11.32
N MET A 37 -12.07 6.85 12.59
CA MET A 37 -13.41 6.58 13.07
C MET A 37 -14.04 7.93 13.36
N THR A 38 -14.88 8.43 12.45
CA THR A 38 -15.79 9.52 12.77
C THR A 38 -16.71 8.99 13.87
N LEU A 39 -16.38 9.28 15.13
CA LEU A 39 -17.33 9.23 16.21
C LEU A 39 -18.41 10.22 15.85
N ARG A 40 -19.48 9.76 15.17
CA ARG A 40 -20.77 10.40 15.39
C ARG A 40 -20.98 10.33 16.90
N PRO A 41 -21.29 11.44 17.58
CA PRO A 41 -21.63 11.39 18.99
C PRO A 41 -22.65 10.27 19.14
N ALA A 42 -22.32 9.26 19.93
CA ALA A 42 -23.31 8.29 20.33
C ALA A 42 -24.32 9.11 21.13
N ASP A 43 -25.46 9.42 20.52
CA ASP A 43 -26.61 9.93 21.25
C ASP A 43 -26.85 8.91 22.38
N SER A 44 -26.50 9.34 23.59
CA SER A 44 -26.60 8.59 24.83
C SER A 44 -28.06 8.34 25.17
N ARG A 45 -28.73 7.46 24.42
CA ARG A 45 -30.06 6.95 24.72
C ARG A 45 -30.12 5.44 24.59
N LEU A 46 -29.12 4.74 25.15
CA LEU A 46 -29.33 3.37 25.60
C LEU A 46 -30.38 3.39 26.72
N SER A 47 -31.65 3.30 26.35
CA SER A 47 -32.68 2.79 27.25
C SER A 47 -32.32 1.34 27.55
N TYR A 48 -31.97 1.04 28.80
CA TYR A 48 -31.99 -0.32 29.31
C TYR A 48 -33.43 -0.83 29.25
N GLY A 49 -33.62 -1.97 28.58
CA GLY A 49 -34.83 -2.78 28.58
C GLY A 49 -34.40 -4.23 28.78
#